data_AF-A0A3A0FHZ5-F1
#
_entry.id   AF-A0A3A0FHZ5-F1
#
_cell.length_a   1.000
_cell.length_b   1.000
_cell.length_c   1.000
_cell.angle_alpha   90.00
_cell.angle_beta   90.00
_cell.angle_gamma   90.00
#
_symmetry.space_group_name_H-M   'P 1'
#
loop_
_entity.id
_entity.type
_entity.pdbx_description
1 polymer ?
#
loop_
_entity_poly.entity_id
_entity_poly.type
_entity_poly.pdbx_seq_one_letter_code
_entity_poly.pdbx_strand_id
1 'polypeptide(L)'
;MDSPIPLLEALAGVLAREEAALTELLRQADATRDALIASDFAALESANRSMQSSTSELLRLGREREALLVSFGGPGATLNDALALASELGLSLLEVRRQRLAATASLLQQAQERNARLVLGAVRLRERWFNMLAGMISPTYGSAGRQNPAASRRFVSKTA
;
A
#
# COMPACT_ATOMS: atom_id res chain seq x y z
N MET A 1 29.53 -13.82 31.09
CA MET A 1 28.80 -13.30 29.92
C MET A 1 27.43 -13.92 29.97
N ASP A 2 26.37 -13.10 30.01
CA ASP A 2 25.00 -13.60 29.95
C ASP A 2 24.76 -14.25 28.58
N SER A 3 23.95 -15.30 28.55
CA SER A 3 23.63 -16.02 27.32
C SER A 3 22.93 -15.09 26.32
N PRO A 4 23.29 -15.07 25.02
CA PRO A 4 22.63 -14.25 24.00
C PRO A 4 21.23 -14.78 23.62
N ILE A 5 20.87 -15.99 24.08
CA ILE A 5 19.64 -16.69 23.72
C ILE A 5 18.37 -15.87 24.04
N PRO A 6 18.20 -15.25 25.23
CA PRO A 6 16.99 -14.49 25.54
C PRO A 6 16.77 -13.27 24.62
N LEU A 7 17.85 -12.64 24.16
CA LEU A 7 17.76 -11.53 23.20
C LEU A 7 17.34 -12.02 21.82
N LEU A 8 17.86 -13.17 21.38
CA LEU A 8 17.45 -13.79 20.11
C LEU A 8 15.98 -14.26 20.15
N GLU A 9 15.52 -14.77 21.30
CA GLU A 9 14.11 -15.12 21.51
C GLU A 9 13.20 -13.88 21.48
N ALA A 10 13.60 -12.80 22.16
CA ALA A 10 12.88 -11.52 22.12
C ALA A 10 12.80 -10.97 20.69
N LEU A 11 13.91 -11.03 19.94
CA LEU A 11 13.96 -10.61 18.54
C LEU A 11 13.03 -11.47 17.67
N ALA A 12 13.05 -12.80 17.83
CA ALA A 12 12.14 -13.70 17.13
C ALA A 12 10.67 -13.40 17.47
N GLY A 13 10.36 -13.04 18.72
CA GLY A 13 9.04 -12.60 19.16
C GLY A 13 8.59 -11.29 18.51
N VAL A 14 9.49 -10.34 18.30
CA VAL A 14 9.19 -9.11 17.54
C VAL A 14 8.92 -9.44 16.07
N LEU A 15 9.77 -10.25 15.42
CA LEU A 15 9.56 -10.65 14.02
C LEU A 15 8.24 -11.40 13.81
N ALA A 16 7.83 -12.23 14.77
CA ALA A 16 6.54 -12.90 14.72
C ALA A 16 5.35 -11.93 14.80
N ARG A 17 5.47 -10.87 15.61
CA ARG A 17 4.46 -9.79 15.66
C ARG A 17 4.47 -8.94 14.38
N GLU A 18 5.64 -8.67 13.81
CA GLU A 18 5.74 -7.99 12.51
C GLU A 18 5.05 -8.82 11.41
N GLU A 19 5.23 -10.16 11.42
CA GLU A 19 4.61 -11.07 10.46
C GLU A 19 3.08 -11.06 10.57
N ALA A 20 2.55 -11.07 11.80
CA ALA A 20 1.12 -10.98 12.05
C ALA A 20 0.53 -9.65 11.55
N ALA A 21 1.20 -8.53 11.84
CA ALA A 21 0.76 -7.21 11.39
C ALA A 21 0.82 -7.04 9.86
N LEU A 22 1.84 -7.60 9.20
CA LEU A 22 1.93 -7.62 7.73
C LEU A 22 0.86 -8.51 7.09
N THR A 23 0.56 -9.66 7.69
CA THR A 23 -0.51 -10.55 7.23
C THR A 23 -1.87 -9.86 7.33
N GLU A 24 -2.09 -9.11 8.41
CA GLU A 24 -3.31 -8.33 8.58
C GLU A 24 -3.41 -7.18 7.56
N LEU A 25 -2.31 -6.49 7.24
CA LEU A 25 -2.28 -5.53 6.14
C LEU A 25 -2.61 -6.15 4.79
N LEU A 26 -2.13 -7.36 4.52
CA LEU A 26 -2.44 -8.09 3.28
C LEU A 26 -3.95 -8.40 3.21
N ARG A 27 -4.53 -8.89 4.30
CA ARG A 27 -5.99 -9.13 4.40
C ARG A 27 -6.79 -7.84 4.15
N GLN A 28 -6.34 -6.71 4.71
CA GLN A 28 -6.99 -5.42 4.50
C GLN A 28 -6.81 -4.88 3.07
N ALA A 29 -5.69 -5.20 2.41
CA ALA A 29 -5.48 -4.88 1.01
C ALA A 29 -6.49 -5.62 0.11
N ASP A 30 -6.74 -6.91 0.37
CA ASP A 30 -7.76 -7.67 -0.34
C ASP A 30 -9.18 -7.13 -0.04
N ALA A 31 -9.48 -6.80 1.21
CA ALA A 31 -10.75 -6.18 1.57
C ALA A 31 -10.96 -4.82 0.87
N THR A 32 -9.90 -4.02 0.73
CA THR A 32 -9.93 -2.76 -0.02
C THR A 32 -10.24 -3.02 -1.49
N ARG A 33 -9.66 -4.06 -2.09
CA ARG A 33 -9.93 -4.44 -3.47
C ARG A 33 -11.40 -4.78 -3.68
N ASP A 34 -11.95 -5.61 -2.81
CA ASP A 34 -13.32 -6.09 -2.92
C ASP A 34 -14.31 -4.91 -2.72
N ALA A 35 -14.01 -4.00 -1.79
CA ALA A 35 -14.78 -2.78 -1.60
C ALA A 35 -14.68 -1.80 -2.79
N LEU A 36 -13.52 -1.68 -3.43
CA LEU A 36 -13.34 -0.89 -4.67
C LEU A 36 -14.21 -1.45 -5.81
N ILE A 37 -14.25 -2.78 -5.97
CA ILE A 37 -15.05 -3.45 -7.00
C ILE A 37 -16.54 -3.25 -6.72
N ALA A 38 -16.97 -3.38 -5.46
CA ALA A 38 -18.36 -3.18 -5.04
C ALA A 38 -18.78 -1.69 -4.98
N SER A 39 -17.84 -0.74 -5.13
CA SER A 39 -18.07 0.68 -4.87
C SER A 39 -18.62 0.98 -3.46
N ASP A 40 -18.21 0.17 -2.48
CA ASP A 40 -18.61 0.34 -1.08
C ASP A 40 -17.65 1.29 -0.35
N PHE A 41 -18.00 2.56 -0.30
CA PHE A 41 -17.19 3.60 0.32
C PHE A 41 -17.05 3.45 1.84
N ALA A 42 -18.06 2.90 2.52
CA ALA A 42 -17.99 2.67 3.96
C ALA A 42 -17.00 1.56 4.29
N ALA A 43 -17.03 0.47 3.53
CA ALA A 43 -16.04 -0.60 3.64
C ALA A 43 -14.62 -0.11 3.30
N LEU A 44 -14.46 0.77 2.30
CA LEU A 44 -13.16 1.38 1.96
C LEU A 44 -12.61 2.22 3.12
N GLU A 45 -13.43 3.07 3.73
CA GLU A 45 -12.99 3.86 4.88
C GLU A 45 -12.58 2.97 6.07
N SER A 46 -13.37 1.94 6.36
CA SER A 46 -13.08 0.99 7.43
C SER A 46 -11.76 0.24 7.19
N ALA A 47 -11.55 -0.24 5.96
CA ALA A 47 -10.31 -0.91 5.57
C ALA A 47 -9.10 0.04 5.70
N ASN A 48 -9.23 1.29 5.25
CA ASN A 48 -8.16 2.27 5.32
C ASN A 48 -7.78 2.64 6.77
N ARG A 49 -8.76 2.84 7.66
CA ARG A 49 -8.49 3.08 9.09
C ARG A 49 -7.76 1.90 9.72
N SER A 50 -8.15 0.68 9.36
CA SER A 50 -7.49 -0.55 9.84
C SER A 50 -6.05 -0.64 9.33
N MET A 51 -5.81 -0.29 8.05
CA MET A 51 -4.46 -0.24 7.47
C MET A 51 -3.56 0.78 8.14
N GLN A 52 -4.09 1.95 8.50
CA GLN A 52 -3.33 2.96 9.24
C GLN A 52 -2.91 2.45 10.63
N SER A 53 -3.81 1.73 11.32
CA SER A 53 -3.51 1.10 12.60
C SER A 53 -2.42 0.04 12.48
N SER A 54 -2.55 -0.90 11.53
CA SER A 54 -1.54 -1.95 11.31
C SER A 54 -0.19 -1.37 10.86
N THR A 55 -0.18 -0.30 10.06
CA THR A 55 1.06 0.41 9.67
C THR A 55 1.74 1.07 10.87
N SER A 56 0.96 1.70 11.75
CA SER A 56 1.48 2.32 12.98
C SER A 56 2.10 1.28 13.92
N GLU A 57 1.47 0.11 14.01
CA GLU A 57 1.98 -1.02 14.77
C GLU A 57 3.29 -1.57 14.18
N LEU A 58 3.40 -1.71 12.86
CA LEU A 58 4.65 -2.10 12.21
C LEU A 58 5.78 -1.10 12.46
N LEU A 59 5.49 0.21 12.43
CA LEU A 59 6.50 1.23 12.76
C LEU A 59 6.94 1.13 14.22
N ARG A 60 6.02 0.82 15.14
CA ARG A 60 6.35 0.59 16.55
C ARG A 60 7.23 -0.65 16.72
N LEU A 61 6.88 -1.75 16.09
CA LEU A 61 7.64 -3.01 16.13
C LEU A 61 9.02 -2.86 15.49
N GLY A 62 9.14 -2.09 14.40
CA GLY A 62 10.42 -1.79 13.77
C GLY A 62 11.39 -1.06 14.70
N ARG A 63 10.90 -0.12 15.52
CA ARG A 63 11.70 0.54 16.57
C ARG A 63 12.06 -0.42 17.71
N GLU A 64 11.14 -1.31 18.08
CA GLU A 64 11.41 -2.35 19.10
C GLU A 64 12.51 -3.32 18.63
N ARG A 65 12.44 -3.73 17.36
CA ARG A 65 13.48 -4.54 16.71
C ARG A 65 14.82 -3.83 16.70
N GLU A 66 14.85 -2.56 16.31
CA GLU A 66 16.08 -1.75 16.30
C GLU A 66 16.69 -1.63 17.70
N ALA A 67 15.88 -1.37 18.73
CA ALA A 67 16.34 -1.33 20.12
C ALA A 67 16.94 -2.68 20.57
N LEU A 68 16.31 -3.80 20.20
CA LEU A 68 16.85 -5.14 20.49
C LEU A 68 18.18 -5.39 19.78
N LEU A 69 18.30 -5.01 18.51
CA LEU A 69 19.56 -5.14 17.76
C LEU A 69 20.68 -4.31 18.38
N VAL A 70 20.38 -3.06 18.79
CA VAL A 70 21.35 -2.21 19.50
C VAL A 70 21.78 -2.82 20.83
N SER A 71 20.85 -3.41 21.58
CA SER A 71 21.18 -4.10 22.85
C SER A 71 22.03 -5.35 22.66
N PHE A 72 21.95 -5.96 21.47
CA PHE A 72 22.61 -7.22 21.13
C PHE A 72 24.03 -7.03 20.60
N GLY A 73 24.24 -6.10 19.66
CA GLY A 73 25.53 -5.92 18.96
C GLY A 73 26.06 -4.48 18.96
N GLY A 74 25.40 -3.57 19.69
CA GLY A 74 25.76 -2.16 19.74
C GLY A 74 25.22 -1.33 18.55
N PRO A 75 25.62 -0.06 18.45
CA PRO A 75 25.19 0.84 17.39
C PRO A 75 25.60 0.29 16.01
N GLY A 76 24.63 0.10 15.12
CA GLY A 76 24.86 -0.42 13.77
C GLY A 76 24.72 -1.94 13.63
N ALA A 77 24.42 -2.65 14.73
CA ALA A 77 24.07 -4.07 14.65
C ALA A 77 22.84 -4.28 13.75
N THR A 78 22.96 -5.26 12.86
CA THR A 78 21.96 -5.58 11.85
C THR A 78 21.27 -6.90 12.17
N LEU A 79 20.12 -7.14 11.53
CA LEU A 79 19.45 -8.44 11.61
C LEU A 79 20.33 -9.57 11.07
N ASN A 80 21.23 -9.30 10.12
CA ASN A 80 22.16 -10.30 9.58
C ASN A 80 23.17 -10.76 10.64
N ASP A 81 23.60 -9.86 11.52
CA ASP A 81 24.52 -10.21 12.62
C ASP A 81 23.83 -11.14 13.62
N ALA A 82 22.57 -10.86 13.96
CA ALA A 82 21.76 -11.72 14.82
C ALA A 82 21.48 -13.09 14.19
N LEU A 83 21.31 -13.15 12.86
CA LEU A 83 21.12 -14.41 12.12
C LEU A 83 22.38 -15.26 12.08
N ALA A 84 23.54 -14.63 11.89
CA ALA A 84 24.83 -15.33 11.93
C ALA A 84 25.02 -16.00 13.30
N LEU A 85 24.81 -15.26 14.39
CA LEU A 85 24.92 -15.84 15.74
C LEU A 85 23.87 -16.93 15.99
N ALA A 86 22.61 -16.71 15.57
CA ALA A 86 21.57 -17.72 15.71
C ALA A 86 21.96 -19.02 14.98
N SER A 87 22.55 -18.92 13.79
CA SER A 87 23.06 -20.07 13.04
C SER A 87 24.20 -20.77 13.77
N GLU A 88 25.15 -20.03 14.34
CA GLU A 88 26.25 -20.61 15.16
C GLU A 88 25.72 -21.38 16.37
N LEU A 89 24.60 -20.94 16.94
CA LEU A 89 23.90 -21.59 18.05
C LEU A 89 22.91 -22.68 17.60
N GLY A 90 22.78 -22.95 16.30
CA GLY A 90 21.85 -23.95 15.75
C GLY A 90 20.38 -23.53 15.77
N LEU A 91 20.08 -22.25 15.95
CA LEU A 91 18.73 -21.68 16.00
C LEU A 91 18.29 -21.19 14.61
N SER A 92 17.36 -21.92 13.97
CA SER A 92 16.83 -21.56 12.63
C SER A 92 15.62 -20.63 12.64
N LEU A 93 15.01 -20.39 13.81
CA LEU A 93 13.74 -19.67 13.95
C LEU A 93 13.76 -18.26 13.33
N LEU A 94 14.84 -17.51 13.54
CA LEU A 94 14.99 -16.15 13.03
C LEU A 94 15.03 -16.12 11.50
N GLU A 95 15.73 -17.06 10.88
CA GLU A 95 15.85 -17.14 9.42
C GLU A 95 14.51 -17.50 8.78
N VAL A 96 13.77 -18.46 9.36
CA VAL A 96 12.42 -18.80 8.90
C VAL A 96 11.49 -17.59 8.98
N ARG A 97 11.54 -16.81 10.07
CA ARG A 97 10.71 -15.61 10.24
C ARG A 97 11.08 -14.52 9.23
N ARG A 98 12.36 -14.28 9.00
CA ARG A 98 12.83 -13.32 7.98
C ARG A 98 12.31 -13.67 6.59
N GLN A 99 12.38 -14.94 6.21
CA GLN A 99 11.89 -15.40 4.91
C GLN A 99 10.39 -15.20 4.76
N ARG A 100 9.61 -15.53 5.80
CA ARG A 100 8.15 -15.32 5.81
C ARG A 100 7.77 -13.84 5.74
N LEU A 101 8.47 -12.99 6.48
CA LEU A 101 8.30 -11.54 6.42
C LEU A 101 8.55 -11.00 5.01
N ALA A 102 9.66 -11.41 4.38
CA ALA A 102 10.00 -10.98 3.02
C ALA A 102 8.96 -11.45 1.99
N ALA A 103 8.51 -12.71 2.09
CA ALA A 103 7.47 -13.24 1.22
C ALA A 103 6.14 -12.48 1.39
N THR A 104 5.72 -12.22 2.63
CA THR A 104 4.46 -11.51 2.93
C THR A 104 4.52 -10.05 2.48
N ALA A 105 5.66 -9.38 2.69
CA ALA A 105 5.87 -8.02 2.19
C ALA A 105 5.77 -7.93 0.67
N SER A 106 6.34 -8.92 -0.05
CA SER A 106 6.21 -8.99 -1.52
C SER A 106 4.76 -9.16 -1.96
N LEU A 107 4.00 -10.05 -1.30
CA LEU A 107 2.57 -10.23 -1.58
C LEU A 107 1.77 -8.95 -1.32
N LEU A 108 2.04 -8.26 -0.21
CA LEU A 108 1.40 -6.99 0.12
C LEU A 108 1.70 -5.93 -0.95
N GLN A 109 2.95 -5.81 -1.40
CA GLN A 109 3.31 -4.87 -2.46
C GLN A 109 2.52 -5.14 -3.74
N GLN A 110 2.42 -6.41 -4.16
CA GLN A 110 1.63 -6.79 -5.33
C GLN A 110 0.14 -6.48 -5.15
N ALA A 111 -0.42 -6.72 -3.96
CA ALA A 111 -1.82 -6.40 -3.66
C ALA A 111 -2.07 -4.89 -3.73
N GLN A 112 -1.19 -4.07 -3.13
CA GLN A 112 -1.29 -2.62 -3.19
C GLN A 112 -1.16 -2.07 -4.61
N GLU A 113 -0.27 -2.63 -5.42
CA GLU A 113 -0.13 -2.24 -6.81
C GLU A 113 -1.41 -2.53 -7.62
N ARG A 114 -2.04 -3.70 -7.39
CA ARG A 114 -3.34 -4.04 -8.02
C ARG A 114 -4.42 -3.03 -7.61
N ASN A 115 -4.49 -2.69 -6.33
CA ASN A 115 -5.46 -1.70 -5.82
C ASN A 115 -5.23 -0.32 -6.41
N ALA A 116 -3.98 0.13 -6.52
CA ALA A 116 -3.63 1.41 -7.14
C ALA A 116 -4.07 1.48 -8.60
N ARG A 117 -3.91 0.39 -9.36
CA ARG A 117 -4.39 0.31 -10.75
C ARG A 117 -5.91 0.39 -10.84
N LEU A 118 -6.65 -0.23 -9.92
CA LEU A 118 -8.12 -0.12 -9.85
C LEU A 118 -8.56 1.31 -9.61
N VAL A 119 -7.96 1.99 -8.62
CA VAL A 119 -8.26 3.40 -8.31
C VAL A 119 -7.97 4.29 -9.53
N LEU A 120 -6.83 4.12 -10.17
CA LEU A 120 -6.44 4.89 -11.35
C LEU A 120 -7.41 4.65 -12.53
N GLY A 121 -7.87 3.41 -12.72
CA GLY A 121 -8.92 3.08 -13.68
C GLY A 121 -10.23 3.81 -13.40
N ALA A 122 -10.67 3.82 -12.14
CA ALA A 122 -11.89 4.52 -11.72
C ALA A 122 -11.78 6.04 -11.93
N VAL A 123 -10.64 6.65 -11.63
CA VAL A 123 -10.39 8.09 -11.86
C VAL A 123 -10.46 8.43 -13.35
N ARG A 124 -9.81 7.64 -14.22
CA ARG A 124 -9.86 7.85 -15.68
C ARG A 124 -11.27 7.72 -16.23
N LEU A 125 -12.06 6.77 -15.72
CA LEU A 125 -13.46 6.61 -16.13
C LEU A 125 -14.27 7.84 -15.73
N ARG A 126 -14.08 8.35 -14.51
CA ARG A 126 -14.72 9.58 -14.03
C ARG A 126 -14.38 10.78 -14.90
N GLU A 127 -13.10 10.97 -15.25
CA GLU A 127 -12.65 12.06 -16.13
C GLU A 127 -13.29 11.96 -17.53
N ARG A 128 -13.35 10.75 -18.10
CA ARG A 128 -14.02 10.53 -19.39
C ARG A 128 -15.50 10.89 -19.33
N TRP A 129 -16.21 10.47 -18.28
CA TRP A 129 -17.62 10.83 -18.09
C TRP A 129 -17.80 12.33 -17.91
N PHE A 130 -16.96 12.97 -17.11
CA PHE A 130 -16.98 14.41 -16.93
C PHE A 130 -16.80 15.15 -18.25
N ASN A 131 -15.81 14.76 -19.06
CA ASN A 131 -15.58 15.36 -20.37
C ASN A 131 -16.74 15.11 -21.36
N MET A 132 -17.32 13.92 -21.34
CA MET A 132 -18.47 13.58 -22.19
C MET A 132 -19.71 14.40 -21.81
N LEU A 133 -20.00 14.48 -20.51
CA LEU A 133 -21.12 15.28 -19.99
C LEU A 133 -20.89 16.77 -20.22
N ALA A 134 -19.70 17.30 -19.97
CA ALA A 134 -19.35 18.68 -20.26
C ALA A 134 -19.49 19.01 -21.76
N GLY A 135 -19.18 18.07 -22.65
CA GLY A 135 -19.41 18.19 -24.09
C GLY A 135 -20.89 18.11 -24.51
N MET A 136 -21.74 17.47 -23.71
CA MET A 136 -23.20 17.42 -23.93
C MET A 136 -23.92 18.66 -23.37
N ILE A 137 -23.31 19.35 -22.39
CA ILE A 137 -23.86 20.56 -21.76
C ILE A 137 -23.31 21.82 -22.47
N SER A 138 -23.62 22.02 -23.77
CA SER A 138 -23.75 23.38 -24.36
C SER A 138 -24.24 23.37 -25.83
N PRO A 139 -25.16 24.27 -26.26
CA PRO A 139 -25.81 25.36 -25.54
C PRO A 139 -27.28 25.03 -25.24
N THR A 140 -27.74 25.29 -24.00
CA THR A 140 -29.16 25.49 -23.74
C THR A 140 -29.67 26.59 -24.68
N TYR A 141 -30.72 26.29 -25.45
CA TYR A 141 -31.52 27.30 -26.14
C TYR A 141 -31.86 28.40 -25.11
N GLY A 142 -31.27 29.57 -25.26
CA GLY A 142 -31.79 30.77 -24.60
C GLY A 142 -33.21 31.01 -25.10
N SER A 143 -34.09 31.51 -24.24
CA SER A 143 -35.53 31.72 -24.44
C SER A 143 -35.93 32.72 -25.54
N ALA A 144 -35.12 32.88 -26.60
CA ALA A 144 -35.34 33.84 -27.67
C ALA A 144 -34.97 33.34 -29.08
N GLY A 145 -34.90 32.03 -29.32
CA GLY A 145 -34.92 31.46 -30.68
C GLY A 145 -33.87 32.00 -31.68
N ARG A 146 -32.73 32.53 -31.20
CA ARG A 146 -31.65 33.02 -32.06
C ARG A 146 -30.39 32.20 -31.82
N GLN A 147 -29.99 31.47 -32.86
CA GLN A 147 -28.67 30.87 -32.94
C GLN A 147 -27.65 32.01 -33.04
N ASN A 148 -26.80 32.16 -32.03
CA ASN A 148 -25.57 32.93 -32.20
C ASN A 148 -24.60 32.07 -33.00
N PRO A 149 -24.17 32.47 -34.21
CA PRO A 149 -23.14 31.73 -34.93
C PRO A 149 -21.85 31.82 -34.12
N ALA A 150 -21.43 30.67 -33.59
CA ALA A 150 -20.12 30.52 -33.00
C ALA A 150 -19.08 30.93 -34.05
N ALA A 151 -18.19 31.85 -33.65
CA ALA A 151 -17.10 32.33 -34.44
C ALA A 151 -16.31 31.15 -35.05
N SER A 152 -16.28 31.15 -36.38
CA SER A 152 -15.48 30.35 -37.30
C SER A 152 -14.18 29.76 -36.72
N ARG A 153 -14.17 28.45 -36.46
CA ARG A 153 -12.94 27.66 -36.63
C ARG A 153 -12.66 27.58 -38.12
N ARG A 154 -11.73 28.41 -38.61
CA ARG A 154 -11.18 28.32 -39.96
C ARG A 154 -10.52 26.93 -40.13
N PHE A 155 -11.17 26.07 -40.91
CA PHE A 155 -10.50 24.96 -41.58
C PHE A 155 -9.54 25.56 -42.61
N VAL A 156 -8.24 25.38 -42.43
CA VAL A 156 -7.25 25.62 -43.49
C VAL A 156 -7.22 24.35 -44.34
N SER A 157 -7.89 24.39 -45.50
CA SER A 157 -7.76 23.36 -46.53
C SER A 157 -6.36 23.47 -47.16
N LYS A 158 -5.58 22.41 -47.07
CA LYS A 158 -4.31 22.27 -47.77
C LYS A 158 -4.58 21.69 -49.17
N THR A 159 -4.50 22.55 -50.18
CA THR A 159 -4.37 22.26 -51.62
C THR A 159 -3.50 23.39 -52.17
N ALA A 160 -2.43 23.22 -52.93
CA ALA A 160 -1.87 22.10 -53.67
C ALA A 160 -0.34 22.24 -53.66
#